data_AF-A0A0G4MQ35-F1
#
_entry.id   AF-A0A0G4MQ35-F1
#
_cell.length_a   1.000
_cell.length_b   1.000
_cell.length_c   1.000
_cell.angle_alpha   90.00
_cell.angle_beta   90.00
_cell.angle_gamma   90.00
#
_symmetry.space_group_name_H-M   'P 1'
#
loop_
_entity.id
_entity.type
_entity.pdbx_description
1 polymer ?
#
loop_
_entity_poly.entity_id
_entity_poly.type
_entity_poly.pdbx_seq_one_letter_code
_entity_poly.pdbx_strand_id
1 'polypeptide(L)'
;MPGPRPPQRLFNEAEARKRHPRFIQGNPQTKIWTYMGDDFENGFQVKEYKIQQLVVTDVNPTLEEVTRFASGAEDGTENLDLKALAASLKDSNTN
;
A
#
# COMPACT_ATOMS: atom_id res chain seq x y z
N MET A 1 -18.11 -8.44 16.94
CA MET A 1 -16.76 -7.84 16.84
C MET A 1 -16.26 -8.11 15.43
N PRO A 2 -15.76 -7.10 14.68
CA PRO A 2 -15.05 -7.39 13.44
C PRO A 2 -13.87 -8.32 13.75
N GLY A 3 -13.67 -9.36 12.93
CA GLY A 3 -12.56 -10.29 13.08
C GLY A 3 -11.20 -9.61 12.89
N PRO A 4 -10.09 -10.35 13.10
CA PRO A 4 -8.75 -9.82 12.84
C PRO A 4 -8.67 -9.32 11.39
N ARG A 5 -8.08 -8.13 11.20
CA ARG A 5 -7.87 -7.56 9.85
C ARG A 5 -6.94 -8.48 9.05
N PRO A 6 -7.20 -8.69 7.76
CA PRO A 6 -6.33 -9.51 6.93
C PRO A 6 -4.94 -8.87 6.79
N PRO A 7 -3.90 -9.67 6.51
CA PRO A 7 -2.59 -9.14 6.17
C PRO A 7 -2.64 -8.19 4.96
N GLN A 8 -1.88 -7.11 5.01
CA GLN A 8 -1.82 -6.14 3.91
C GLN A 8 -1.10 -6.73 2.68
N ARG A 9 -1.77 -6.66 1.52
CA ARG A 9 -1.25 -7.09 0.22
C ARG A 9 -1.91 -6.26 -0.87
N LEU A 10 -1.22 -6.08 -2.00
CA LEU A 10 -1.81 -5.49 -3.19
C LEU A 10 -3.05 -6.29 -3.63
N PHE A 11 -4.06 -5.56 -4.08
CA PHE A 11 -5.22 -6.13 -4.73
C PHE A 11 -4.81 -6.92 -5.99
N ASN A 12 -5.45 -8.07 -6.19
CA ASN A 12 -5.20 -8.94 -7.32
C ASN A 12 -6.53 -9.29 -7.99
N GLU A 13 -6.72 -8.80 -9.20
CA GLU A 13 -7.94 -8.96 -9.97
C GLU A 13 -8.19 -10.41 -10.39
N ALA A 14 -7.13 -11.17 -10.67
CA ALA A 14 -7.25 -12.56 -11.08
C ALA A 14 -7.75 -13.44 -9.92
N GLU A 15 -7.25 -13.21 -8.71
CA GLU A 15 -7.75 -13.86 -7.50
C GLU A 15 -9.20 -13.45 -7.20
N ALA A 16 -9.52 -12.16 -7.28
CA ALA A 16 -10.86 -11.64 -7.04
C ALA A 16 -11.87 -12.19 -8.07
N ARG A 17 -11.52 -12.24 -9.36
CA ARG A 17 -12.34 -12.81 -10.43
C ARG A 17 -12.53 -14.31 -10.29
N LYS A 18 -11.51 -15.04 -9.80
CA LYS A 18 -11.62 -16.49 -9.53
C LYS A 18 -12.58 -16.80 -8.38
N ARG A 19 -12.53 -16.02 -7.29
CA ARG A 19 -13.33 -16.28 -6.09
C ARG A 19 -14.74 -15.69 -6.16
N HIS A 20 -14.86 -14.48 -6.69
CA HIS A 20 -16.08 -13.66 -6.63
C HIS A 20 -16.33 -12.92 -7.95
N PRO A 21 -16.55 -13.64 -9.07
CA PRO A 21 -16.65 -13.03 -10.40
C PRO A 21 -17.77 -12.00 -10.56
N ARG A 22 -18.82 -12.09 -9.74
CA ARG A 22 -19.96 -11.16 -9.78
C ARG A 22 -19.71 -9.82 -9.09
N PHE A 23 -18.69 -9.76 -8.25
CA PHE A 23 -18.39 -8.60 -7.40
C PHE A 23 -17.19 -7.81 -7.88
N ILE A 24 -16.58 -8.20 -8.99
CA ILE A 24 -15.46 -7.50 -9.61
C ILE A 24 -15.92 -6.84 -10.91
N GLN A 25 -15.61 -5.55 -11.04
CA GLN A 25 -15.83 -4.75 -12.25
C GLN A 25 -14.56 -3.93 -12.51
N GLY A 26 -14.25 -3.63 -13.77
CA GLY A 26 -13.03 -2.86 -14.09
C GLY A 26 -12.36 -3.28 -15.40
N ASN A 27 -11.24 -2.63 -15.70
CA ASN A 27 -10.52 -2.79 -16.96
C ASN A 27 -9.03 -3.15 -16.70
N PRO A 28 -8.54 -4.30 -17.21
CA PRO A 28 -7.13 -4.68 -17.10
C PRO A 28 -6.15 -3.67 -17.70
N GLN A 29 -6.56 -2.95 -18.75
CA GLN A 29 -5.67 -1.98 -19.42
C GLN A 29 -5.40 -0.75 -18.56
N THR A 30 -6.40 -0.28 -17.82
CA THR A 30 -6.25 0.88 -16.92
C THR A 30 -5.83 0.46 -15.52
N LYS A 31 -5.84 -0.84 -15.20
CA LYS A 31 -5.61 -1.39 -13.85
C LYS A 31 -6.53 -0.77 -12.77
N ILE A 32 -7.72 -0.34 -13.17
CA ILE A 32 -8.76 0.21 -12.29
C ILE A 32 -9.85 -0.83 -12.11
N TRP A 33 -10.20 -1.09 -10.84
CA TRP A 33 -11.14 -2.13 -10.42
C TRP A 33 -12.04 -1.65 -9.30
N THR A 34 -13.31 -2.00 -9.36
CA THR A 34 -14.22 -1.94 -8.22
C THR A 34 -14.49 -3.37 -7.76
N TYR A 35 -14.25 -3.65 -6.48
CA TYR A 35 -14.42 -4.96 -5.89
C TYR A 35 -15.06 -4.88 -4.51
N MET A 36 -16.20 -5.57 -4.33
CA MET A 36 -16.96 -5.58 -3.06
C MET A 36 -17.34 -4.17 -2.54
N GLY A 37 -17.48 -3.19 -3.44
CA GLY A 37 -17.84 -1.81 -3.11
C GLY A 37 -16.66 -0.91 -2.73
N ASP A 38 -15.42 -1.40 -2.82
CA ASP A 38 -14.20 -0.60 -2.72
C ASP A 38 -13.54 -0.47 -4.09
N ASP A 39 -12.85 0.65 -4.32
CA ASP A 39 -12.11 0.92 -5.55
C ASP A 39 -10.61 0.65 -5.40
N PHE A 40 -10.00 0.18 -6.47
CA PHE A 40 -8.61 -0.20 -6.53
C PHE A 40 -7.97 0.29 -7.83
N GLU A 41 -6.78 0.84 -7.72
CA GLU A 41 -5.98 1.33 -8.84
C GLU A 41 -4.53 0.84 -8.68
N ASN A 42 -3.99 0.21 -9.72
CA ASN A 42 -2.63 -0.36 -9.71
C ASN A 42 -2.35 -1.30 -8.50
N GLY A 43 -3.40 -1.95 -7.98
CA GLY A 43 -3.32 -2.84 -6.82
C GLY A 43 -3.49 -2.15 -5.46
N PHE A 44 -3.56 -0.81 -5.40
CA PHE A 44 -3.80 -0.06 -4.17
C PHE A 44 -5.28 0.28 -4.02
N GLN A 45 -5.78 0.33 -2.78
CA GLN A 45 -7.16 0.75 -2.52
C GLN A 45 -7.27 2.28 -2.58
N VAL A 46 -8.24 2.79 -3.34
CA VAL A 46 -8.59 4.20 -3.41
C VAL A 46 -9.85 4.40 -2.56
N LYS A 47 -9.74 5.19 -1.49
CA LYS A 47 -10.84 5.41 -0.56
C LYS A 47 -10.80 6.81 0.04
N GLU A 48 -11.97 7.43 0.12
CA GLU A 48 -12.13 8.72 0.76
C GLU A 48 -12.12 8.57 2.28
N TYR A 49 -11.27 9.38 2.94
CA TYR A 49 -11.24 9.51 4.39
C TYR A 49 -11.41 10.98 4.77
N LYS A 50 -12.10 11.23 5.88
CA LYS A 50 -12.15 12.59 6.43
C LYS A 50 -10.75 12.93 6.95
N ILE A 51 -10.26 14.14 6.67
CA ILE A 51 -8.92 14.57 7.08
C ILE A 51 -8.66 14.42 8.58
N GLN A 52 -9.70 14.61 9.41
CA GLN A 52 -9.65 14.43 10.87
C GLN A 52 -9.34 12.99 11.31
N GLN A 53 -9.45 12.01 10.41
CA GLN A 53 -9.13 10.60 10.67
C GLN A 53 -7.69 10.25 10.27
N LEU A 54 -6.96 11.19 9.68
CA LEU A 54 -5.58 10.99 9.21
C LEU A 54 -4.61 11.74 10.12
N VAL A 55 -3.46 11.12 10.36
CA VAL A 55 -2.31 11.79 10.96
C VAL A 55 -1.48 12.38 9.83
N VAL A 56 -1.34 13.71 9.79
CA VAL A 56 -0.65 14.44 8.71
C VAL A 56 0.66 15.11 9.16
N THR A 57 0.94 15.12 10.46
CA THR A 57 2.17 15.67 11.05
C THR A 57 2.84 14.61 11.91
N ASP A 58 4.17 14.67 12.01
CA ASP A 58 4.98 13.81 12.90
C ASP A 58 4.74 12.29 12.71
N VAL A 59 4.52 11.88 11.46
CA VAL A 59 4.41 10.45 11.11
C VAL A 59 5.80 9.82 11.26
N ASN A 60 5.88 8.77 12.07
CA ASN A 60 7.10 7.98 12.26
C ASN A 60 7.00 6.69 11.44
N PRO A 61 7.48 6.66 10.19
CA PRO A 61 7.37 5.48 9.34
C PRO A 61 8.25 4.34 9.89
N THR A 62 7.76 3.12 9.75
CA THR A 62 8.54 1.92 10.06
C THR A 62 9.55 1.61 8.96
N LEU A 63 10.61 0.85 9.28
CA LEU A 63 11.57 0.35 8.29
C LEU A 63 10.92 -0.43 7.14
N GLU A 64 9.88 -1.20 7.46
CA GLU A 64 9.11 -1.97 6.49
C GLU A 64 8.38 -1.03 5.51
N GLU A 65 7.74 0.02 6.01
CA GLU A 65 7.07 1.03 5.18
C GLU A 65 8.06 1.76 4.29
N VAL A 66 9.18 2.24 4.86
CA VAL A 66 10.25 2.91 4.08
C VAL A 66 10.74 2.02 2.93
N THR A 67 10.98 0.74 3.20
CA THR A 67 11.44 -0.22 2.19
C THR A 67 10.40 -0.41 1.07
N ARG A 68 9.11 -0.47 1.43
CA ARG A 68 8.01 -0.68 0.47
C ARG A 68 7.77 0.51 -0.43
N PHE A 69 7.83 1.73 0.11
CA PHE A 69 7.64 2.93 -0.69
C PHE A 69 8.86 3.28 -1.54
N ALA A 70 10.07 2.96 -1.08
CA ALA A 70 11.30 3.17 -1.85
C ALA A 70 11.47 2.20 -3.04
N SER A 71 10.79 1.05 -3.02
CA SER A 71 10.92 0.01 -4.07
C SER A 71 9.84 0.07 -5.15
N GLY A 72 8.84 0.96 -5.02
CA GLY A 72 7.65 1.01 -5.86
C GLY A 72 7.68 1.96 -7.06
N ALA A 73 8.75 2.74 -7.25
CA ALA A 73 8.86 3.65 -8.38
C ALA A 73 9.28 2.90 -9.66
N GLU A 74 8.31 2.58 -10.53
CA GLU A 74 8.57 2.00 -11.85
C GLU A 74 9.41 2.91 -12.78
N ASP A 75 9.73 4.15 -12.39
CA ASP A 75 10.53 5.10 -13.19
C ASP A 75 12.05 5.02 -12.94
N GLY A 76 12.52 4.02 -12.20
CA GLY A 76 13.94 3.59 -12.19
C GLY A 76 14.98 4.65 -11.78
N THR A 77 14.56 5.81 -11.25
CA THR A 77 15.44 6.97 -10.99
C THR A 77 15.62 7.29 -9.51
N GLU A 78 15.07 6.49 -8.61
CA GLU A 78 15.26 6.66 -7.17
C GLU A 78 15.95 5.43 -6.57
N ASN A 79 17.27 5.39 -6.77
CA ASN A 79 18.20 4.66 -5.90
C ASN A 79 18.20 5.32 -4.51
N LEU A 80 17.10 5.18 -3.75
CA LEU A 80 17.13 5.49 -2.33
C LEU A 80 17.98 4.39 -1.67
N ASP A 81 19.16 4.74 -1.19
CA ASP A 81 20.12 3.80 -0.60
C ASP A 81 19.57 3.26 0.73
N LEU A 82 18.72 2.24 0.62
CA LEU A 82 18.04 1.56 1.73
C LEU A 82 19.05 1.03 2.77
N LYS A 83 20.30 0.76 2.37
CA LYS A 83 21.37 0.35 3.29
C LYS A 83 21.82 1.51 4.18
N ALA A 84 21.92 2.72 3.65
CA ALA A 84 22.32 3.90 4.41
C ALA A 84 21.24 4.32 5.43
N LEU A 85 19.96 4.23 5.06
CA LEU A 85 18.83 4.54 5.95
C LEU A 85 18.63 3.50 7.06
N ALA A 86 18.79 2.20 6.75
CA ALA A 86 18.71 1.15 7.75
C ALA A 86 19.83 1.23 8.81
N ALA A 87 21.01 1.73 8.42
CA ALA A 87 22.13 1.94 9.33
C ALA A 87 21.89 3.13 10.27
N SER A 88 21.46 4.29 9.74
CA SER A 88 21.26 5.51 10.54
C SER A 88 20.10 5.41 11.54
N LEU A 89 19.05 4.66 11.22
CA LEU A 89 17.93 4.40 12.15
C LEU A 89 18.34 3.51 13.33
N LYS A 90 19.33 2.63 13.16
CA LYS A 90 19.88 1.82 14.26
C LYS A 90 20.71 2.65 15.23
N ASP A 91 21.45 3.64 14.72
CA ASP A 91 22.27 4.53 15.55
C ASP A 91 21.44 5.57 16.32
N SER A 92 20.30 6.00 15.76
CA SER A 92 19.42 7.02 16.37
C SER A 92 18.61 6.53 17.57
N ASN A 93 18.50 5.21 17.79
CA ASN A 93 17.76 4.62 18.91
C ASN A 93 18.66 4.26 20.11
N THR A 94 19.88 4.81 20.16
CA THR A 94 20.91 4.47 21.16
C THR A 94 21.38 5.69 21.98
N ASN A 95 20.60 6.77 22.08
CA ASN A 95 20.84 7.87 23.02
C ASN A 95 19.63 8.14 23.90
#